data_AF-A0A7D4BZ46-F1
#
_entry.id   AF-A0A7D4BZ46-F1
#
_cell.length_a   1.000
_cell.length_b   1.000
_cell.length_c   1.000
_cell.angle_alpha   90.00
_cell.angle_beta   90.00
_cell.angle_gamma   90.00
#
_symmetry.space_group_name_H-M   'P 1'
#
loop_
_entity.id
_entity.type
_entity.pdbx_description
1 polymer ?
#
loop_
_entity_poly.entity_id
_entity_poly.type
_entity_poly.pdbx_seq_one_letter_code
_entity_poly.pdbx_strand_id
1 'polypeptide(L)' 'MESLAALLLVVVGVPHAVWPFEAAKLRERIDAVGSRRSGSESEPKEWAGRLNRVLGAGLSLVGVALLIVA' A
#
# COMPACT_ATOMS: atom_id res chain seq x y z
N MET A 1 -11.72 20.15 -0.03
CA MET A 1 -10.41 19.61 -0.47
C MET A 1 -9.79 18.71 0.60
N GLU A 2 -9.79 19.11 1.87
CA GLU A 2 -9.16 18.35 2.96
C GLU A 2 -9.80 16.98 3.22
N SER A 3 -11.13 16.89 3.23
CA SER A 3 -11.84 15.61 3.41
C SER A 3 -11.59 14.62 2.25
N LEU A 4 -11.32 15.12 1.04
CA LEU A 4 -10.98 14.27 -0.12
C LEU A 4 -9.59 13.66 0.05
N ALA A 5 -8.61 14.45 0.50
CA ALA A 5 -7.27 13.97 0.80
C ALA A 5 -7.29 12.96 1.95
N ALA A 6 -8.05 13.24 3.01
CA ALA A 6 -8.23 12.33 4.15
C ALA A 6 -8.87 11.00 3.70
N LEU A 7 -9.91 11.05 2.86
CA LEU A 7 -10.53 9.86 2.29
C LEU A 7 -9.56 9.07 1.41
N LEU A 8 -8.75 9.75 0.58
CA LEU A 8 -7.74 9.11 -0.25
C LEU A 8 -6.73 8.32 0.60
N LEU A 9 -6.28 8.89 1.73
CA LEU A 9 -5.36 8.22 2.66
C LEU A 9 -5.96 6.93 3.22
N VAL A 10 -7.25 6.93 3.58
CA VAL A 10 -7.94 5.71 4.04
C VAL A 10 -8.08 4.69 2.92
N VAL A 11 -8.54 5.12 1.75
CA VAL A 11 -8.78 4.24 0.59
C VAL A 11 -7.49 3.57 0.11
N VAL A 12 -6.35 4.26 0.18
CA VAL A 12 -5.05 3.70 -0.19
C VAL A 12 -4.44 2.89 0.97
N GLY A 13 -4.55 3.39 2.20
CA GLY A 13 -3.94 2.79 3.38
C GLY A 13 -4.54 1.44 3.75
N VAL A 14 -5.87 1.32 3.73
CA VAL A 14 -6.56 0.10 4.20
C VAL A 14 -6.16 -1.13 3.40
N PRO A 15 -6.15 -1.10 2.05
CA PRO A 15 -5.68 -2.24 1.27
C PRO A 15 -4.23 -2.65 1.58
N HIS A 16 -3.33 -1.69 1.82
CA HIS A 16 -1.94 -1.97 2.16
C HIS A 16 -1.79 -2.58 3.58
N ALA A 17 -2.67 -2.21 4.50
CA ALA A 17 -2.70 -2.77 5.86
C ALA A 17 -3.28 -4.19 5.89
N VAL A 18 -4.38 -4.41 5.17
CA VAL A 18 -5.16 -5.66 5.20
C VAL A 18 -4.57 -6.73 4.29
N TRP A 19 -4.15 -6.35 3.07
CA TRP A 19 -3.54 -7.26 2.09
C TRP A 19 -2.11 -6.84 1.73
N PRO A 20 -1.19 -6.78 2.71
CA PRO A 20 0.15 -6.26 2.50
C PRO A 20 0.97 -7.04 1.47
N PHE A 21 0.79 -8.35 1.42
CA PHE A 21 1.46 -9.24 0.47
C PHE A 21 0.96 -9.03 -0.96
N GLU A 22 -0.35 -8.87 -1.16
CA GLU A 22 -0.90 -8.62 -2.49
C GLU A 22 -0.55 -7.22 -2.99
N ALA A 23 -0.53 -6.22 -2.10
CA ALA A 23 0.00 -4.89 -2.41
C ALA A 23 1.49 -4.94 -2.80
N ALA A 24 2.28 -5.79 -2.13
CA ALA A 24 3.69 -5.96 -2.46
C ALA A 24 3.88 -6.66 -3.82
N LYS A 25 3.03 -7.65 -4.14
CA LYS A 25 3.01 -8.30 -5.46
C LYS A 25 2.61 -7.34 -6.56
N LEU A 26 1.63 -6.48 -6.34
CA LEU A 26 1.23 -5.46 -7.30
C LEU A 26 2.40 -4.51 -7.59
N ARG A 27 3.11 -4.08 -6.55
CA ARG A 27 4.29 -3.22 -6.69
C ARG A 27 5.41 -3.91 -7.47
N GLU A 28 5.73 -5.16 -7.16
CA GLU A 28 6.69 -5.96 -7.94
C GLU A 28 6.25 -6.12 -9.41
N ARG A 29 4.95 -6.32 -9.68
CA ARG A 29 4.43 -6.41 -11.05
C ARG A 29 4.58 -5.10 -11.81
N ILE A 30 4.33 -3.96 -11.16
CA ILE A 30 4.52 -2.62 -11.76
C ILE A 30 6.02 -2.39 -12.03
N ASP A 31 6.89 -2.68 -11.05
CA ASP A 31 8.34 -2.53 -11.18
C ASP A 31 8.93 -3.48 -12.25
N ALA A 32 8.28 -4.63 -12.47
CA ALA A 32 8.67 -5.58 -13.51
C ALA A 32 8.27 -5.15 -14.93
N VAL A 33 7.38 -4.17 -15.11
CA VAL A 33 6.99 -3.65 -16.43
C VAL A 33 8.22 -3.07 -17.12
N GLY A 34 8.63 -3.69 -18.23
CA GLY A 34 9.84 -3.31 -18.98
C GLY A 34 11.13 -4.00 -18.51
N SER A 35 11.08 -4.84 -17.47
CA SER A 35 12.23 -5.65 -17.06
C SER A 35 12.33 -6.94 -17.89
N ARG A 36 13.56 -7.39 -18.20
CA ARG A 36 13.80 -8.69 -18.87
C ARG A 36 13.84 -9.88 -17.89
N ARG A 37 13.54 -9.67 -16.60
CA ARG A 37 13.56 -10.74 -15.58
C ARG A 37 12.37 -11.66 -15.78
N SER A 38 12.54 -12.97 -15.57
CA SER A 38 11.44 -13.93 -15.62
C SER A 38 10.50 -13.70 -14.42
N GLY A 39 9.19 -13.63 -14.68
CA GLY A 39 8.17 -13.36 -13.65
C GLY A 39 8.03 -14.42 -12.55
N SER A 40 8.83 -15.50 -12.60
CA SER A 40 8.90 -16.54 -11.56
C SER A 40 9.84 -16.17 -10.41
N GLU A 41 10.65 -15.11 -10.54
CA GLU A 41 11.65 -14.73 -9.53
C GLU A 41 11.17 -13.58 -8.61
N SER A 42 10.03 -12.96 -8.92
CA SER A 42 9.53 -11.77 -8.22
C SER A 42 8.41 -12.08 -7.22
N GLU A 43 8.63 -13.03 -6.32
CA GLU A 43 7.82 -13.06 -5.09
C GLU A 43 8.30 -11.94 -4.16
N PRO A 44 7.39 -11.10 -3.63
CA PRO A 44 7.80 -10.03 -2.74
C PRO A 44 8.43 -10.62 -1.50
N LYS A 45 9.63 -10.15 -1.19
CA LYS A 45 10.33 -10.52 0.05
C LYS A 45 9.44 -10.19 1.25
N GLU A 46 9.52 -11.01 2.30
CA GLU A 46 8.70 -10.87 3.51
C GLU A 46 8.76 -9.45 4.12
N TRP A 47 9.92 -8.78 4.04
CA TRP A 47 10.08 -7.40 4.52
C TRP A 47 9.18 -6.40 3.78
N ALA A 48 8.88 -6.62 2.51
CA ALA A 48 8.00 -5.75 1.73
C ALA A 48 6.55 -5.85 2.21
N GLY A 49 6.11 -7.05 2.58
CA GLY A 49 4.81 -7.25 3.24
C GLY A 49 4.74 -6.53 4.59
N ARG A 50 5.78 -6.66 5.43
CA ARG A 50 5.85 -5.92 6.71
C ARG A 50 5.79 -4.40 6.50
N LEU A 51 6.55 -3.89 5.53
CA LEU A 51 6.56 -2.46 5.20
C LEU A 51 5.18 -1.96 4.76
N ASN A 52 4.53 -2.66 3.83
CA ASN A 52 3.19 -2.32 3.37
C ASN A 52 2.16 -2.32 4.50
N ARG A 53 2.26 -3.28 5.43
CA ARG A 53 1.35 -3.33 6.57
C ARG A 53 1.52 -2.10 7.47
N VAL A 54 2.76 -1.72 7.79
CA VAL A 54 3.06 -0.57 8.66
C VAL A 54 2.63 0.73 7.98
N LEU A 55 3.02 0.93 6.72
CA LEU A 55 2.65 2.15 5.98
C LEU A 55 1.14 2.24 5.75
N GLY A 56 0.50 1.13 5.38
CA GLY A 56 -0.95 1.08 5.20
C GLY A 56 -1.71 1.40 6.48
N ALA A 57 -1.26 0.86 7.62
CA ALA A 57 -1.85 1.18 8.92
C ALA A 57 -1.67 2.66 9.28
N GLY A 58 -0.45 3.19 9.08
CA GLY A 58 -0.16 4.60 9.32
C GLY A 58 -1.01 5.55 8.48
N LEU A 59 -1.09 5.30 7.17
CA LEU A 59 -1.92 6.08 6.24
C LEU A 59 -3.41 6.02 6.62
N SER A 60 -3.91 4.84 6.97
CA SER A 60 -5.30 4.66 7.39
C SER A 60 -5.61 5.44 8.67
N LEU A 61 -4.75 5.35 9.68
CA LEU A 61 -4.94 6.04 10.95
C LEU A 61 -4.90 7.56 10.77
N VAL A 62 -3.95 8.07 9.99
CA VAL A 62 -3.87 9.51 9.67
C VAL A 62 -5.11 9.95 8.89
N GLY A 63 -5.54 9.18 7.89
CA GLY A 63 -6.74 9.50 7.11
C GLY A 63 -8.01 9.54 7.96
N VAL A 64 -8.20 8.56 8.85
CA VAL A 64 -9.33 8.54 9.79
C VAL A 64 -9.26 9.71 10.78
N ALA A 65 -8.09 10.00 11.35
CA ALA A 65 -7.93 11.14 12.25
C ALA A 65 -8.27 12.47 11.57
N LEU A 66 -7.83 12.66 10.32
CA LEU A 66 -8.17 13.84 9.54
C LEU A 66 -9.66 13.91 9.20
N LEU A 67 -10.32 12.79 8.89
CA LEU A 67 -11.77 12.76 8.65
C LEU A 67 -12.61 13.11 9.88
N ILE A 68 -12.10 12.82 11.08
CA ILE A 68 -12.78 13.15 12.34
C ILE A 68 -12.66 14.64 12.65
N VAL A 69 -11.55 15.27 12.25
CA VAL A 69 -11.23 16.66 12.59
C VAL A 69 -11.63 17.67 11.49
N ALA A 70 -11.75 17.22 10.24
CA ALA A 70 -12.13 18.02 9.07
C ALA A 70 -13.65 18.20 8.92
#